data_AF-A0A928MBB5-F1
#
_entry.id   AF-A0A928MBB5-F1
#
_cell.length_a   1.000
_cell.length_b   1.000
_cell.length_c   1.000
_cell.angle_alpha   90.00
_cell.angle_beta   90.00
_cell.angle_gamma   90.00
#
_symmetry.space_group_name_H-M   'P 1'
#
loop_
_entity.id
_entity.type
_entity.pdbx_description
1 polymer ?
#
loop_
_entity_poly.entity_id
_entity_poly.type
_entity_poly.pdbx_seq_one_letter_code
_entity_poly.pdbx_strand_id
1 'polypeptide(L)'
;MCAAKSRRRGARISRFIRRKRAILAFLSFGERIMQTSFKRRDPKIHIFLTGGIQVGKSTMLRRLLAEFPAVPFSGFRTVTGPGPEGAIGAVYLVPADGEILFRPERKVGVRWGYARGMDAFPEVFDEFGTACVEAPGRLILMDEIGCMEREAPRFAEAVLRRLDGETPILGVLQGRADSPLAEAIRKHEKVLLAEVTPENREEVFLQLLRKMRWQMKRFVDSAGAVVFREHEGKTQALMIYSNHKSWGFPKGHLERGEDPAAAARREVFEETGIRIELLSDRGFAAEAALLRESRKIHYFPALVRSGALSPQPGEVRAAEWQDAQCVKELLYFREDVEPFEWALQQYRARQGKG
;
A
#
# COMPACT_ATOMS: atom_id res chain seq x y z
N MET A 1 36.50 27.88 -26.00
CA MET A 1 36.50 26.71 -25.07
C MET A 1 35.14 26.36 -24.43
N CYS A 2 34.03 27.06 -24.73
CA CYS A 2 32.71 26.79 -24.12
C CYS A 2 31.85 25.71 -24.85
N ALA A 3 32.05 25.53 -26.16
CA ALA A 3 31.25 24.58 -26.97
C ALA A 3 31.62 23.09 -26.76
N ALA A 4 32.85 22.79 -26.31
CA ALA A 4 33.33 21.41 -26.15
C ALA A 4 32.84 20.73 -24.85
N LYS A 5 32.54 21.50 -23.80
CA LYS A 5 31.96 20.99 -22.54
C LYS A 5 30.46 20.67 -22.66
N SER A 6 29.73 21.39 -23.52
CA SER A 6 28.32 21.13 -23.85
C SER A 6 28.13 19.84 -24.68
N ARG A 7 28.96 19.60 -25.71
CA ARG A 7 28.88 18.39 -26.55
C ARG A 7 29.19 17.08 -25.80
N ARG A 8 30.09 17.10 -24.80
CA ARG A 8 30.39 15.93 -23.94
C ARG A 8 29.26 15.61 -22.94
N ARG A 9 28.45 16.60 -22.54
CA ARG A 9 27.26 16.39 -21.67
C ARG A 9 26.08 15.79 -22.45
N GLY A 10 25.81 16.26 -23.67
CA GLY A 10 24.74 15.71 -24.53
C GLY A 10 24.95 14.24 -24.93
N ALA A 11 26.21 13.82 -25.11
CA ALA A 11 26.54 12.42 -25.46
C ALA A 11 26.32 11.42 -24.31
N ARG A 12 26.44 11.84 -23.04
CA ARG A 12 26.13 11.01 -21.86
C ARG A 12 24.62 10.88 -21.64
N ILE A 13 23.86 11.95 -21.89
CA ILE A 13 22.39 11.97 -21.84
C ILE A 13 21.80 11.02 -22.91
N SER A 14 22.34 11.05 -24.14
CA SER A 14 21.94 10.18 -25.26
C SER A 14 22.08 8.66 -24.98
N ARG A 15 23.19 8.22 -24.37
CA ARG A 15 23.37 6.80 -23.98
C ARG A 15 22.47 6.38 -22.81
N PHE A 16 22.17 7.31 -21.90
CA PHE A 16 21.28 7.07 -20.76
C PHE A 16 19.82 6.92 -21.21
N ILE A 17 19.35 7.79 -22.13
CA ILE A 17 17.99 7.75 -22.71
C ILE A 17 17.72 6.44 -23.46
N ARG A 18 18.70 5.90 -24.21
CA ARG A 18 18.55 4.64 -24.95
C ARG A 18 18.41 3.41 -24.03
N ARG A 19 19.14 3.34 -22.91
CA ARG A 19 18.96 2.27 -21.90
C ARG A 19 17.67 2.42 -21.09
N LYS A 20 17.22 3.66 -20.83
CA LYS A 20 15.96 3.98 -20.12
C LYS A 20 14.71 3.53 -20.90
N ARG A 21 14.71 3.66 -22.24
CA ARG A 21 13.59 3.21 -23.11
C ARG A 21 13.33 1.70 -23.04
N ALA A 22 14.36 0.86 -22.86
CA ALA A 22 14.19 -0.60 -22.78
C ALA A 22 13.61 -1.06 -21.42
N ILE A 23 13.98 -0.40 -20.32
CA ILE A 23 13.48 -0.73 -18.97
C ILE A 23 12.06 -0.19 -18.75
N LEU A 24 11.75 1.02 -19.26
CA LEU A 24 10.40 1.59 -19.21
C LEU A 24 9.40 0.82 -20.09
N ALA A 25 9.83 0.24 -21.21
CA ALA A 25 8.98 -0.62 -22.02
C ALA A 25 8.54 -1.88 -21.23
N PHE A 26 9.41 -2.44 -20.39
CA PHE A 26 9.13 -3.61 -19.57
C PHE A 26 8.17 -3.31 -18.40
N LEU A 27 8.28 -2.13 -17.78
CA LEU A 27 7.39 -1.69 -16.70
C LEU A 27 6.02 -1.23 -17.23
N SER A 28 6.00 -0.52 -18.37
CA SER A 28 4.78 0.01 -18.98
C SER A 28 3.84 -1.04 -19.58
N PHE A 29 4.34 -2.24 -19.91
CA PHE A 29 3.50 -3.32 -20.44
C PHE A 29 2.58 -3.91 -19.35
N GLY A 30 3.05 -3.94 -18.10
CA GLY A 30 2.22 -4.32 -16.94
C GLY A 30 1.22 -3.23 -16.53
N GLU A 31 1.56 -1.95 -16.75
CA GLU A 31 0.74 -0.79 -16.35
C GLU A 31 -0.33 -0.40 -17.38
N ARG A 32 -0.11 -0.64 -18.69
CA ARG A 32 -1.06 -0.26 -19.74
C ARG A 32 -2.39 -1.02 -19.70
N ILE A 33 -2.44 -2.17 -19.03
CA ILE A 33 -3.67 -2.93 -18.83
C ILE A 33 -4.44 -2.44 -17.57
N MET A 34 -3.83 -1.61 -16.71
CA MET A 34 -4.42 -1.17 -15.44
C MET A 34 -5.33 0.06 -15.51
N GLN A 35 -5.29 0.87 -16.57
CA GLN A 35 -5.95 2.19 -16.55
C GLN A 35 -7.44 2.21 -16.93
N THR A 36 -8.01 1.11 -17.42
CA THR A 36 -9.36 1.15 -18.02
C THR A 36 -10.53 0.74 -17.13
N SER A 37 -10.36 0.31 -15.86
CA SER A 37 -11.51 -0.23 -15.11
C SER A 37 -11.57 -0.06 -13.58
N PHE A 38 -10.81 0.84 -12.95
CA PHE A 38 -10.92 1.04 -11.49
C PHE A 38 -11.03 2.52 -11.08
N LYS A 39 -12.15 3.17 -11.44
CA LYS A 39 -12.50 4.56 -11.03
C LYS A 39 -13.32 4.65 -9.73
N ARG A 40 -13.60 3.55 -9.03
CA ARG A 40 -14.30 3.53 -7.73
C ARG A 40 -13.50 2.68 -6.73
N ARG A 41 -13.36 3.15 -5.47
CA ARG A 41 -12.85 2.32 -4.37
C ARG A 41 -13.70 1.06 -4.31
N ASP A 42 -13.07 -0.10 -4.46
CA ASP A 42 -13.76 -1.38 -4.34
C ASP A 42 -14.31 -1.52 -2.90
N PRO A 43 -15.64 -1.61 -2.72
CA PRO A 43 -16.23 -1.68 -1.38
C PRO A 43 -15.88 -3.00 -0.66
N LYS A 44 -15.44 -4.02 -1.40
CA LYS A 44 -15.11 -5.34 -0.86
C LYS A 44 -13.71 -5.30 -0.23
N ILE A 45 -13.60 -4.88 1.02
CA ILE A 45 -12.29 -4.76 1.69
C ILE A 45 -11.86 -6.03 2.43
N HIS A 46 -12.80 -6.87 2.86
CA HIS A 46 -12.52 -8.12 3.57
C HIS A 46 -12.50 -9.30 2.60
N ILE A 47 -11.57 -10.23 2.80
CA ILE A 47 -11.36 -11.39 1.93
C ILE A 47 -11.54 -12.64 2.78
N PHE A 48 -12.45 -13.52 2.37
CA PHE A 48 -12.64 -14.84 2.97
C PHE A 48 -12.46 -15.94 1.94
N LEU A 49 -11.63 -16.94 2.24
CA LEU A 49 -11.48 -18.14 1.44
C LEU A 49 -12.53 -19.18 1.86
N THR A 50 -13.23 -19.78 0.91
CA THR A 50 -14.13 -20.92 1.13
C THR A 50 -13.80 -22.06 0.17
N GLY A 51 -14.36 -23.25 0.39
CA GLY A 51 -14.16 -24.43 -0.46
C GLY A 51 -13.99 -25.72 0.35
N GLY A 52 -13.76 -26.83 -0.37
CA GLY A 52 -13.66 -28.18 0.20
C GLY A 52 -12.63 -28.33 1.33
N ILE A 53 -12.80 -29.35 2.17
CA ILE A 53 -11.81 -29.69 3.22
C ILE A 53 -10.48 -30.05 2.51
N GLN A 54 -9.35 -29.65 3.10
CA GLN A 54 -8.00 -29.96 2.60
C GLN A 54 -7.60 -29.41 1.20
N VAL A 55 -8.38 -28.51 0.59
CA VAL A 55 -8.00 -27.84 -0.68
C VAL A 55 -6.85 -26.82 -0.55
N GLY A 56 -6.31 -26.62 0.65
CA GLY A 56 -5.14 -25.77 0.88
C GLY A 56 -5.42 -24.30 1.21
N LYS A 57 -6.64 -23.95 1.66
CA LYS A 57 -7.04 -22.57 2.01
C LYS A 57 -6.08 -21.90 3.01
N SER A 58 -5.82 -22.53 4.15
CA SER A 58 -4.88 -22.01 5.17
C SER A 58 -3.43 -21.93 4.67
N THR A 59 -3.04 -22.75 3.68
CA THR A 59 -1.74 -22.63 3.01
C THR A 59 -1.70 -21.43 2.06
N MET A 60 -2.76 -21.20 1.29
CA MET A 60 -2.89 -20.01 0.45
C MET A 60 -2.89 -18.74 1.27
N LEU A 61 -3.63 -18.72 2.39
CA LEU A 61 -3.66 -17.60 3.32
C LEU A 61 -2.25 -17.28 3.83
N ARG A 62 -1.47 -18.29 4.24
CA ARG A 62 -0.08 -18.10 4.69
C ARG A 62 0.83 -17.60 3.57
N ARG A 63 0.67 -18.11 2.34
CA ARG A 63 1.38 -17.61 1.15
C ARG A 63 1.07 -16.13 0.89
N LEU A 64 -0.19 -15.72 1.03
CA LEU A 64 -0.59 -14.31 0.85
C LEU A 64 0.05 -13.42 1.93
N LEU A 65 0.00 -13.82 3.21
CA LEU A 65 0.62 -13.06 4.29
C LEU A 65 2.14 -12.89 4.12
N ALA A 66 2.83 -13.91 3.61
CA ALA A 66 4.28 -13.87 3.38
C ALA A 66 4.71 -12.79 2.37
N GLU A 67 3.80 -12.32 1.50
CA GLU A 67 4.06 -11.22 0.57
C GLU A 67 4.04 -9.84 1.25
N PHE A 68 3.59 -9.76 2.50
CA PHE A 68 3.42 -8.51 3.28
C PHE A 68 4.11 -8.55 4.66
N PRO A 69 5.43 -8.87 4.75
CA PRO A 69 6.10 -9.12 6.03
C PRO A 69 6.20 -7.91 6.96
N ALA A 70 6.01 -6.69 6.44
CA ALA A 70 6.06 -5.45 7.22
C ALA A 70 4.68 -4.95 7.68
N VAL A 71 3.60 -5.65 7.33
CA VAL A 71 2.23 -5.27 7.76
C VAL A 71 1.96 -5.92 9.11
N PRO A 72 1.79 -5.17 10.19
CA PRO A 72 1.40 -5.74 11.47
C PRO A 72 -0.04 -6.27 11.36
N PHE A 73 -0.25 -7.52 11.77
CA PHE A 73 -1.56 -8.16 11.74
C PHE A 73 -1.91 -8.73 13.10
N SER A 74 -3.21 -8.72 13.42
CA SER A 74 -3.79 -9.32 14.62
C SER A 74 -4.72 -10.47 14.23
N GLY A 75 -5.51 -10.96 15.18
CA GLY A 75 -6.44 -12.07 14.95
C GLY A 75 -5.88 -13.41 15.40
N PHE A 76 -6.38 -14.50 14.83
CA PHE A 76 -6.08 -15.86 15.31
C PHE A 76 -5.93 -16.87 14.16
N ARG A 77 -5.36 -18.01 14.53
CA ARG A 77 -5.36 -19.24 13.75
C ARG A 77 -5.68 -20.43 14.63
N THR A 78 -6.29 -21.45 14.06
CA THR A 78 -6.48 -22.75 14.70
C THR A 78 -5.30 -23.66 14.37
N VAL A 79 -4.85 -24.43 15.36
CA VAL A 79 -3.80 -25.44 15.19
C VAL A 79 -4.23 -26.74 15.83
N THR A 80 -3.88 -27.87 15.20
CA THR A 80 -4.09 -29.18 15.81
C THR A 80 -2.89 -29.53 16.69
N GLY A 81 -3.15 -30.02 17.89
CA GLY A 81 -2.13 -30.39 18.88
C GLY A 81 -2.54 -31.59 19.73
N PRO A 82 -1.80 -31.88 20.81
CA PRO A 82 -2.06 -33.00 21.71
C PRO A 82 -3.45 -32.91 22.35
N GLY A 83 -4.15 -34.05 22.41
CA GLY A 83 -5.43 -34.19 23.11
C GLY A 83 -5.30 -34.94 24.43
N PRO A 84 -6.39 -35.04 25.21
CA PRO A 84 -6.44 -35.91 26.38
C PRO A 84 -6.27 -37.39 25.99
N GLU A 85 -6.01 -38.25 26.97
CA GLU A 85 -5.90 -39.69 26.75
C GLU A 85 -7.15 -40.25 26.02
N GLY A 86 -6.91 -41.08 25.00
CA GLY A 86 -7.95 -41.64 24.14
C GLY A 86 -8.48 -40.71 23.03
N ALA A 87 -8.05 -39.44 22.98
CA ALA A 87 -8.38 -38.55 21.88
C ALA A 87 -7.41 -38.71 20.69
N ILE A 88 -7.90 -38.46 19.47
CA ILE A 88 -7.07 -38.37 18.26
C ILE A 88 -6.21 -37.10 18.29
N GLY A 89 -6.73 -36.04 18.91
CA GLY A 89 -6.03 -34.77 19.09
C GLY A 89 -6.98 -33.68 19.57
N ALA A 90 -6.47 -32.47 19.75
CA ALA A 90 -7.25 -31.31 20.11
C ALA A 90 -6.95 -30.13 19.18
N VAL A 91 -7.89 -29.20 19.08
CA VAL A 91 -7.75 -27.96 18.31
C VAL A 91 -7.58 -26.82 19.29
N TYR A 92 -6.58 -25.98 19.03
CA TYR A 92 -6.23 -24.83 19.86
C TYR A 92 -6.29 -23.54 19.05
N LEU A 93 -6.77 -22.48 19.70
CA LEU A 93 -6.73 -21.12 19.20
C LEU A 93 -5.39 -20.48 19.56
N VAL A 94 -4.72 -19.90 18.57
CA VAL A 94 -3.41 -19.25 18.75
C VAL A 94 -3.50 -17.86 18.12
N PRO A 95 -2.90 -16.82 18.74
CA PRO A 95 -2.78 -15.52 18.08
C PRO A 95 -2.12 -15.67 16.71
N ALA A 96 -2.58 -14.90 15.74
CA ALA A 96 -2.14 -15.02 14.35
C ALA A 96 -0.61 -14.86 14.22
N ASP A 97 -0.03 -13.93 14.97
CA ASP A 97 1.37 -13.56 15.04
C ASP A 97 2.12 -14.21 16.22
N GLY A 98 1.43 -15.02 17.03
CA GLY A 98 1.93 -15.55 18.28
C GLY A 98 2.51 -16.96 18.21
N GLU A 99 3.24 -17.30 19.28
CA GLU A 99 3.76 -18.65 19.51
C GLU A 99 2.64 -19.68 19.69
N ILE A 100 2.88 -20.87 19.16
CA ILE A 100 1.98 -22.01 19.33
C ILE A 100 2.18 -22.57 20.74
N LEU A 101 1.20 -22.32 21.61
CA LEU A 101 1.18 -22.81 22.98
C LEU A 101 -0.07 -23.66 23.18
N PHE A 102 0.13 -24.95 23.47
CA PHE A 102 -0.96 -25.89 23.77
C PHE A 102 -1.33 -25.78 25.24
N ARG A 103 -2.32 -24.93 25.54
CA ARG A 103 -2.81 -24.71 26.90
C ARG A 103 -4.32 -24.98 27.00
N PRO A 104 -4.83 -25.45 28.14
CA PRO A 104 -6.26 -25.70 28.31
C PRO A 104 -7.13 -24.48 27.96
N GLU A 105 -6.70 -23.28 28.32
CA GLU A 105 -7.43 -22.01 28.10
C GLU A 105 -7.48 -21.59 26.62
N ARG A 106 -6.75 -22.30 25.74
CA ARG A 106 -6.74 -22.07 24.29
C ARG A 106 -7.38 -23.21 23.52
N LYS A 107 -7.85 -24.26 24.19
CA LYS A 107 -8.38 -25.46 23.53
C LYS A 107 -9.84 -25.26 23.14
N VAL A 108 -10.11 -25.20 21.84
CA VAL A 108 -11.45 -24.94 21.29
C VAL A 108 -12.20 -26.22 20.91
N GLY A 109 -11.52 -27.36 20.87
CA GLY A 109 -12.20 -28.65 20.71
C GLY A 109 -11.29 -29.86 20.88
N VAL A 110 -11.92 -31.03 21.08
CA VAL A 110 -11.23 -32.34 21.14
C VAL A 110 -11.84 -33.25 20.09
N ARG A 111 -10.99 -33.90 19.31
CA ARG A 111 -11.38 -34.90 18.31
C ARG A 111 -11.29 -36.28 18.91
N TRP A 112 -12.44 -36.91 19.07
CA TRP A 112 -12.54 -38.33 19.36
C TRP A 112 -12.67 -39.10 18.05
N GLY A 113 -12.38 -40.40 18.04
CA GLY A 113 -12.52 -41.23 16.83
C GLY A 113 -13.91 -41.15 16.19
N TYR A 114 -14.03 -41.73 14.99
CA TYR A 114 -15.24 -41.67 14.16
C TYR A 114 -16.55 -41.99 14.91
N ALA A 115 -16.51 -42.80 15.97
CA ALA A 115 -17.66 -43.18 16.77
C ALA A 115 -18.14 -42.11 17.78
N ARG A 116 -17.25 -41.24 18.29
CA ARG A 116 -17.55 -40.30 19.38
C ARG A 116 -17.58 -38.84 18.92
N GLY A 117 -17.04 -38.53 17.74
CA GLY A 117 -17.16 -37.20 17.14
C GLY A 117 -16.24 -36.17 17.80
N MET A 118 -16.72 -34.94 17.97
CA MET A 118 -15.90 -33.81 18.42
C MET A 118 -16.61 -33.05 19.55
N ASP A 119 -15.86 -32.77 20.62
CA ASP A 119 -16.28 -31.81 21.64
C ASP A 119 -15.83 -30.41 21.22
N ALA A 120 -16.67 -29.41 21.45
CA ALA A 120 -16.36 -27.99 21.22
C ALA A 120 -16.40 -27.21 22.54
N PHE A 121 -15.50 -26.24 22.68
CA PHE A 121 -15.40 -25.33 23.82
C PHE A 121 -15.58 -23.88 23.33
N PRO A 122 -16.82 -23.47 22.99
CA PRO A 122 -17.11 -22.17 22.40
C PRO A 122 -16.73 -20.99 23.32
N GLU A 123 -16.70 -21.19 24.63
CA GLU A 123 -16.28 -20.19 25.62
C GLU A 123 -14.85 -19.68 25.38
N VAL A 124 -13.97 -20.54 24.86
CA VAL A 124 -12.60 -20.16 24.50
C VAL A 124 -12.59 -19.23 23.29
N PHE A 125 -13.48 -19.45 22.31
CA PHE A 125 -13.67 -18.48 21.23
C PHE A 125 -14.24 -17.16 21.76
N ASP A 126 -15.23 -17.24 22.66
CA ASP A 126 -15.95 -16.07 23.15
C ASP A 126 -15.09 -15.13 23.99
N GLU A 127 -14.10 -15.66 24.69
CA GLU A 127 -13.12 -14.88 25.45
C GLU A 127 -11.82 -14.64 24.66
N PHE A 128 -11.06 -15.69 24.38
CA PHE A 128 -9.72 -15.57 23.79
C PHE A 128 -9.80 -15.18 22.30
N GLY A 129 -10.75 -15.74 21.55
CA GLY A 129 -10.99 -15.35 20.15
C GLY A 129 -11.37 -13.88 20.01
N THR A 130 -12.23 -13.38 20.91
CA THR A 130 -12.62 -11.96 20.96
C THR A 130 -11.39 -11.08 21.18
N ALA A 131 -10.55 -11.41 22.17
CA ALA A 131 -9.32 -10.66 22.44
C ALA A 131 -8.37 -10.65 21.23
N CYS A 132 -8.23 -11.78 20.53
CA CYS A 132 -7.43 -11.86 19.30
C CYS A 132 -7.96 -10.95 18.19
N VAL A 133 -9.28 -10.92 17.97
CA VAL A 133 -9.91 -10.09 16.91
C VAL A 133 -9.91 -8.60 17.27
N GLU A 134 -10.01 -8.26 18.55
CA GLU A 134 -10.00 -6.88 19.03
C GLU A 134 -8.58 -6.29 19.16
N ALA A 135 -7.55 -7.13 19.18
CA ALA A 135 -6.16 -6.70 19.22
C ALA A 135 -5.80 -5.75 18.05
N PRO A 136 -4.91 -4.77 18.28
CA PRO A 136 -4.54 -3.77 17.29
C PRO A 136 -3.75 -4.39 16.13
N GLY A 137 -4.07 -3.98 14.90
CA GLY A 137 -3.41 -4.46 13.69
C GLY A 137 -3.86 -3.67 12.46
N ARG A 138 -3.05 -3.69 11.40
CA ARG A 138 -3.43 -3.14 10.08
C ARG A 138 -4.12 -4.14 9.17
N LEU A 139 -4.14 -5.41 9.59
CA LEU A 139 -4.80 -6.55 8.96
C LEU A 139 -5.27 -7.46 10.09
N ILE A 140 -6.44 -8.07 9.94
CA ILE A 140 -6.94 -9.07 10.90
C ILE A 140 -6.96 -10.42 10.20
N LEU A 141 -6.33 -11.42 10.82
CA LEU A 141 -6.34 -12.79 10.37
C LEU A 141 -7.41 -13.61 11.10
N MET A 142 -8.23 -14.34 10.37
CA MET A 142 -9.22 -15.25 10.95
C MET A 142 -9.17 -16.62 10.25
N ASP A 143 -8.28 -17.51 10.68
CA ASP A 143 -8.20 -18.86 10.10
C ASP A 143 -9.24 -19.79 10.75
N GLU A 144 -10.04 -20.46 9.90
CA GLU A 144 -11.06 -21.46 10.26
C GLU A 144 -12.25 -20.97 11.10
N ILE A 145 -13.02 -19.98 10.62
CA ILE A 145 -14.38 -19.71 11.14
C ILE A 145 -15.33 -20.81 10.65
N GLY A 146 -16.09 -21.44 11.55
CA GLY A 146 -17.03 -22.50 11.20
C GLY A 146 -18.03 -22.95 12.28
N CYS A 147 -17.83 -24.16 12.81
CA CYS A 147 -18.78 -24.77 13.76
C CYS A 147 -18.41 -24.55 15.23
N MET A 148 -17.14 -24.30 15.54
CA MET A 148 -16.64 -24.26 16.92
C MET A 148 -17.01 -22.97 17.64
N GLU A 149 -17.30 -21.90 16.91
CA GLU A 149 -17.70 -20.59 17.44
C GLU A 149 -19.22 -20.38 17.49
N ARG A 150 -20.02 -21.41 17.16
CA ARG A 150 -21.49 -21.27 17.03
C ARG A 150 -22.16 -20.70 18.28
N GLU A 151 -21.65 -21.02 19.47
CA GLU A 151 -22.15 -20.56 20.77
C GLU A 151 -21.23 -19.50 21.41
N ALA A 152 -20.54 -18.69 20.60
CA ALA A 152 -19.67 -17.60 21.03
C ALA A 152 -20.24 -16.22 20.61
N PRO A 153 -21.23 -15.66 21.34
CA PRO A 153 -21.93 -14.44 20.95
C PRO A 153 -21.07 -13.17 20.98
N ARG A 154 -20.19 -13.01 21.97
CA ARG A 154 -19.26 -11.86 22.06
C ARG A 154 -18.26 -11.90 20.91
N PHE A 155 -17.77 -13.09 20.58
CA PHE A 155 -16.90 -13.28 19.43
C PHE A 155 -17.60 -12.92 18.11
N ALA A 156 -18.82 -13.42 17.91
CA ALA A 156 -19.61 -13.10 16.73
C ALA A 156 -19.84 -11.58 16.60
N GLU A 157 -20.22 -10.90 17.68
CA GLU A 157 -20.40 -9.45 17.69
C GLU A 157 -19.11 -8.70 17.35
N ALA A 158 -17.98 -9.12 17.93
CA ALA A 158 -16.67 -8.52 17.64
C ALA A 158 -16.29 -8.68 16.16
N VAL A 159 -16.52 -9.85 15.56
CA VAL A 159 -16.27 -10.07 14.13
C VAL A 159 -17.17 -9.19 13.27
N LEU A 160 -18.47 -9.08 13.58
CA LEU A 160 -19.41 -8.22 12.85
C LEU A 160 -18.99 -6.75 12.91
N ARG A 161 -18.61 -6.25 14.10
CA ARG A 161 -18.09 -4.88 14.27
C ARG A 161 -16.83 -4.63 13.43
N ARG A 162 -15.97 -5.64 13.27
CA ARG A 162 -14.78 -5.55 12.41
C ARG A 162 -15.13 -5.57 10.92
N LEU A 163 -16.15 -6.31 10.51
CA LEU A 163 -16.67 -6.31 9.14
C LEU A 163 -17.29 -4.96 8.75
N ASP A 164 -17.91 -4.27 9.69
CA ASP A 164 -18.42 -2.91 9.46
C ASP A 164 -17.31 -1.86 9.36
N GLY A 165 -16.10 -2.19 9.85
CA GLY A 165 -14.95 -1.30 9.89
C GLY A 165 -14.23 -1.09 8.55
N GLU A 166 -13.00 -0.56 8.64
CA GLU A 166 -12.11 -0.34 7.48
C GLU A 166 -10.84 -1.19 7.53
N THR A 167 -10.54 -1.84 8.67
CA THR A 167 -9.38 -2.72 8.79
C THR A 167 -9.63 -3.99 7.96
N PRO A 168 -8.80 -4.29 6.94
CA PRO A 168 -8.99 -5.49 6.13
C PRO A 168 -8.97 -6.75 6.99
N ILE A 169 -9.81 -7.71 6.62
CA ILE A 169 -9.82 -9.05 7.22
C ILE A 169 -9.39 -10.02 6.14
N LEU A 170 -8.47 -10.93 6.45
CA LEU A 170 -8.15 -12.08 5.64
C LEU A 170 -8.54 -13.32 6.45
N GLY A 171 -9.52 -14.08 5.97
CA GLY A 171 -10.04 -15.22 6.72
C GLY A 171 -10.29 -16.46 5.90
N VAL A 172 -10.53 -17.58 6.59
CA VAL A 172 -11.02 -18.83 6.00
C VAL A 172 -12.38 -19.12 6.61
N LEU A 173 -13.41 -19.18 5.76
CA LEU A 173 -14.74 -19.60 6.14
C LEU A 173 -14.93 -21.06 5.73
N GLN A 174 -15.27 -21.93 6.69
CA GLN A 174 -15.54 -23.33 6.37
C GLN A 174 -16.77 -23.44 5.46
N GLY A 175 -16.64 -24.14 4.33
CA GLY A 175 -17.71 -24.20 3.32
C GLY A 175 -19.01 -24.82 3.84
N ARG A 176 -18.93 -25.71 4.82
CA ARG A 176 -20.08 -26.34 5.49
C ARG A 176 -20.52 -25.62 6.79
N ALA A 177 -19.96 -24.45 7.08
CA ALA A 177 -20.33 -23.70 8.27
C ALA A 177 -21.78 -23.25 8.17
N ASP A 178 -22.62 -23.80 9.03
CA ASP A 178 -24.01 -23.42 9.19
C ASP A 178 -24.17 -22.70 10.53
N SER A 179 -23.64 -21.48 10.62
CA SER A 179 -23.72 -20.64 11.81
C SER A 179 -24.26 -19.25 11.44
N PRO A 180 -24.97 -18.56 12.35
CA PRO A 180 -25.43 -17.19 12.11
C PRO A 180 -24.28 -16.26 11.70
N LEU A 181 -23.11 -16.42 12.32
CA LEU A 181 -21.90 -15.67 11.98
C LEU A 181 -21.41 -15.98 10.55
N ALA A 182 -21.35 -17.26 10.16
CA ALA A 182 -20.94 -17.65 8.81
C ALA A 182 -21.88 -17.06 7.74
N GLU A 183 -23.19 -17.11 7.98
CA GLU A 183 -24.18 -16.51 7.08
C GLU A 183 -24.05 -14.98 6.99
N ALA A 184 -23.79 -14.31 8.12
CA ALA A 184 -23.56 -12.88 8.14
C ALA A 184 -22.28 -12.50 7.35
N ILE A 185 -21.18 -13.25 7.51
CA ILE A 185 -19.95 -13.06 6.72
C ILE A 185 -20.23 -13.22 5.23
N ARG A 186 -20.94 -14.28 4.82
CA ARG A 186 -21.26 -14.54 3.39
C ARG A 186 -22.05 -13.40 2.75
N LYS A 187 -22.97 -12.78 3.51
CA LYS A 187 -23.88 -11.75 3.00
C LYS A 187 -23.33 -10.33 3.15
N HIS A 188 -22.23 -10.14 3.88
CA HIS A 188 -21.72 -8.81 4.18
C HIS A 188 -21.26 -8.05 2.92
N GLU A 189 -21.69 -6.79 2.78
CA GLU A 189 -21.44 -6.00 1.58
C GLU A 189 -19.94 -5.74 1.33
N LYS A 190 -19.13 -5.66 2.39
CA LYS A 190 -17.67 -5.48 2.32
C LYS A 190 -16.86 -6.78 2.19
N VAL A 191 -17.52 -7.95 2.14
CA VAL A 191 -16.83 -9.25 2.03
C VAL A 191 -16.76 -9.75 0.59
N LEU A 192 -15.54 -10.04 0.15
CA LEU A 192 -15.24 -10.88 -1.01
C LEU A 192 -15.06 -12.32 -0.54
N LEU A 193 -15.99 -13.20 -0.91
CA LEU A 193 -15.88 -14.63 -0.68
C LEU A 193 -15.25 -15.31 -1.90
N ALA A 194 -14.04 -15.84 -1.74
CA ALA A 194 -13.29 -16.49 -2.80
C ALA A 194 -13.33 -18.02 -2.63
N GLU A 195 -13.96 -18.72 -3.57
CA GLU A 195 -14.01 -20.17 -3.57
C GLU A 195 -12.72 -20.77 -4.15
N VAL A 196 -12.07 -21.63 -3.37
CA VAL A 196 -10.81 -22.29 -3.72
C VAL A 196 -11.06 -23.76 -4.00
N THR A 197 -10.68 -24.18 -5.20
CA THR A 197 -10.62 -25.58 -5.64
C THR A 197 -9.18 -25.92 -6.04
N PRO A 198 -8.81 -27.21 -6.14
CA PRO A 198 -7.48 -27.60 -6.63
C PRO A 198 -7.11 -26.98 -7.99
N GLU A 199 -8.11 -26.80 -8.86
CA GLU A 199 -7.95 -26.33 -10.24
C GLU A 199 -7.75 -24.82 -10.31
N ASN A 200 -8.48 -24.04 -9.50
CA ASN A 200 -8.45 -22.58 -9.57
C ASN A 200 -7.47 -21.92 -8.57
N ARG A 201 -6.85 -22.70 -7.67
CA ARG A 201 -6.11 -22.16 -6.51
C ARG A 201 -5.04 -21.13 -6.88
N GLU A 202 -4.31 -21.32 -7.98
CA GLU A 202 -3.22 -20.40 -8.34
C GLU A 202 -3.76 -19.12 -8.98
N GLU A 203 -4.84 -19.22 -9.74
CA GLU A 203 -5.54 -18.05 -10.28
C GLU A 203 -6.14 -17.20 -9.15
N VAL A 204 -6.87 -17.85 -8.22
CA VAL A 204 -7.43 -17.18 -7.03
C VAL A 204 -6.32 -16.52 -6.23
N PHE A 205 -5.20 -17.20 -6.01
CA PHE A 205 -4.04 -16.63 -5.33
C PHE A 205 -3.56 -15.33 -6.00
N LEU A 206 -3.35 -15.33 -7.32
CA LEU A 206 -2.90 -14.15 -8.05
C LEU A 206 -3.93 -13.01 -8.03
N GLN A 207 -5.22 -13.32 -8.12
CA GLN A 207 -6.30 -12.32 -8.01
C GLN A 207 -6.31 -11.66 -6.63
N LEU A 208 -6.26 -12.47 -5.56
CA LEU A 208 -6.24 -11.97 -4.18
C LEU A 208 -4.96 -11.21 -3.88
N LEU A 209 -3.80 -11.67 -4.36
CA LEU A 209 -2.53 -10.97 -4.20
C LEU A 209 -2.58 -9.58 -4.84
N ARG A 210 -3.14 -9.46 -6.05
CA ARG A 210 -3.33 -8.16 -6.71
C ARG A 210 -4.22 -7.24 -5.90
N LYS A 211 -5.34 -7.75 -5.40
CA LYS A 211 -6.29 -7.01 -4.57
C LYS A 211 -5.66 -6.54 -3.26
N MET A 212 -5.00 -7.45 -2.53
CA MET A 212 -4.30 -7.13 -1.29
C MET A 212 -3.17 -6.14 -1.52
N ARG A 213 -2.39 -6.27 -2.60
CA ARG A 213 -1.35 -5.28 -2.94
C ARG A 213 -1.92 -3.89 -3.09
N TRP A 214 -3.11 -3.75 -3.65
CA TRP A 214 -3.79 -2.47 -3.77
C TRP A 214 -4.32 -1.96 -2.42
N GLN A 215 -4.98 -2.82 -1.62
CA GLN A 215 -5.50 -2.46 -0.30
C GLN A 215 -4.39 -2.09 0.71
N MET A 216 -3.24 -2.76 0.61
CA MET A 216 -2.09 -2.58 1.49
C MET A 216 -1.15 -1.48 1.02
N LYS A 217 -1.45 -0.78 -0.09
CA LYS A 217 -0.65 0.38 -0.50
C LYS A 217 -0.62 1.36 0.65
N ARG A 218 0.59 1.66 1.14
CA ARG A 218 0.79 2.85 1.98
C ARG A 218 0.47 4.06 1.10
N PHE A 219 -0.53 4.83 1.50
CA PHE A 219 -0.71 6.18 1.02
C PHE A 219 0.34 7.03 1.70
N VAL A 220 1.24 7.58 0.90
CA VAL A 220 2.24 8.52 1.35
C VAL A 220 1.88 9.85 0.71
N ASP A 221 1.38 10.78 1.52
CA ASP A 221 1.17 12.15 1.09
C ASP A 221 2.51 12.88 1.12
N SER A 222 2.77 13.58 0.03
CA SER A 222 3.97 14.40 -0.14
C SER A 222 3.60 15.74 -0.76
N ALA A 223 4.44 16.74 -0.56
CA ALA A 223 4.31 18.02 -1.24
C ALA A 223 5.66 18.53 -1.69
N GLY A 224 5.65 19.32 -2.75
CA GLY A 224 6.84 19.88 -3.37
C GLY A 224 6.49 21.02 -4.29
N ALA A 225 7.51 21.55 -4.97
CA ALA A 225 7.32 22.68 -5.87
C ALA A 225 8.09 22.54 -7.17
N VAL A 226 7.47 23.02 -8.25
CA VAL A 226 8.15 23.31 -9.51
C VAL A 226 8.59 24.77 -9.44
N VAL A 227 9.86 24.97 -9.08
CA VAL A 227 10.42 26.30 -8.84
C VAL A 227 11.04 26.86 -10.11
N PHE A 228 10.61 28.05 -10.50
CA PHE A 228 11.08 28.73 -11.70
C PHE A 228 11.90 29.98 -11.39
N ARG A 229 12.79 30.32 -12.32
CA ARG A 229 13.48 31.63 -12.38
C ARG A 229 13.75 32.01 -13.84
N GLU A 230 13.88 33.31 -14.09
CA GLU A 230 14.52 33.79 -15.32
C GLU A 230 16.02 33.94 -15.12
N HIS A 231 16.81 33.45 -16.06
CA HIS A 231 18.25 33.66 -16.10
C HIS A 231 18.73 33.70 -17.54
N GLU A 232 19.46 34.76 -17.92
CA GLU A 232 19.97 34.96 -19.29
C GLU A 232 18.88 34.85 -20.38
N GLY A 233 17.69 35.42 -20.11
CA GLY A 233 16.56 35.40 -21.05
C GLY A 233 15.89 34.04 -21.22
N LYS A 234 16.15 33.11 -20.30
CA LYS A 234 15.55 31.76 -20.31
C LYS A 234 14.85 31.45 -19.00
N THR A 235 13.65 30.88 -19.11
CA THR A 235 12.97 30.24 -17.99
C THR A 235 13.70 28.95 -17.62
N GLN A 236 14.19 28.88 -16.39
CA GLN A 236 14.80 27.69 -15.81
C GLN A 236 13.90 27.12 -14.72
N ALA A 237 13.90 25.80 -14.58
CA ALA A 237 13.28 25.09 -13.46
C ALA A 237 14.33 24.43 -12.57
N LEU A 238 14.10 24.43 -11.26
CA LEU A 238 14.93 23.73 -10.28
C LEU A 238 14.65 22.23 -10.34
N MET A 239 15.70 21.45 -10.58
CA MET A 239 15.66 19.99 -10.61
C MET A 239 16.59 19.42 -9.55
N ILE A 240 16.18 18.35 -8.89
CA ILE A 240 17.02 17.60 -7.94
C ILE A 240 17.31 16.20 -8.44
N TYR A 241 18.50 15.71 -8.11
CA TYR A 241 18.87 14.31 -8.29
C TYR A 241 18.79 13.59 -6.94
N SER A 242 17.77 12.76 -6.79
CA SER A 242 17.45 12.11 -5.52
C SER A 242 18.45 11.02 -5.14
N ASN A 243 18.40 10.61 -3.87
CA ASN A 243 19.15 9.44 -3.38
C ASN A 243 18.76 8.12 -4.07
N HIS A 244 17.57 8.06 -4.68
CA HIS A 244 17.10 6.95 -5.50
C HIS A 244 17.59 7.00 -6.95
N LYS A 245 18.59 7.86 -7.25
CA LYS A 245 19.25 7.96 -8.56
C LYS A 245 18.33 8.41 -9.70
N SER A 246 17.33 9.25 -9.38
CA SER A 246 16.36 9.78 -10.34
C SER A 246 16.29 11.31 -10.29
N TRP A 247 16.04 11.93 -11.45
CA TRP A 247 15.75 13.36 -11.55
C TRP A 247 14.25 13.62 -11.34
N GLY A 248 13.95 14.66 -10.57
CA GLY A 248 12.59 15.13 -10.29
C GLY A 248 12.61 16.53 -9.68
N PHE A 249 11.47 16.94 -9.12
CA PHE A 249 11.32 18.21 -8.41
C PHE A 249 11.52 18.04 -6.90
N PRO A 250 11.94 19.10 -6.18
CA PRO A 250 12.07 19.05 -4.73
C PRO A 250 10.73 18.74 -4.06
N LYS A 251 10.72 17.75 -3.17
CA LYS A 251 9.51 17.25 -2.49
C LYS A 251 9.84 16.28 -1.35
N GLY A 252 8.97 16.24 -0.35
CA GLY A 252 9.04 15.22 0.71
C GLY A 252 7.71 15.01 1.42
N HIS A 253 7.77 14.31 2.55
CA HIS A 253 6.60 13.78 3.24
C HIS A 253 5.86 14.90 3.96
N LEU A 254 4.52 14.81 3.97
CA LEU A 254 3.75 15.65 4.89
C LEU A 254 3.94 15.16 6.32
N GLU A 255 4.19 16.11 7.22
CA GLU A 255 4.08 15.85 8.65
C GLU A 255 2.60 15.76 9.08
N ARG A 256 2.34 15.19 10.26
CA ARG A 256 0.97 14.95 10.73
C ARG A 256 0.22 16.27 10.91
N GLY A 257 -0.80 16.49 10.08
CA GLY A 257 -1.62 17.70 10.10
C GLY A 257 -0.99 18.91 9.41
N GLU A 258 0.14 18.73 8.73
CA GLU A 258 0.81 19.80 7.99
C GLU A 258 0.03 20.18 6.72
N ASP A 259 -0.10 21.48 6.47
CA ASP A 259 -0.66 21.98 5.22
C ASP A 259 0.27 21.67 4.03
N PRO A 260 -0.23 21.14 2.90
CA PRO A 260 0.61 20.80 1.76
C PRO A 260 1.46 21.97 1.22
N ALA A 261 0.96 23.20 1.26
CA ALA A 261 1.72 24.36 0.79
C ALA A 261 2.86 24.72 1.77
N ALA A 262 2.64 24.53 3.07
CA ALA A 262 3.68 24.65 4.09
C ALA A 262 4.78 23.58 3.90
N ALA A 263 4.38 22.32 3.73
CA ALA A 263 5.29 21.21 3.46
C ALA A 263 6.14 21.48 2.19
N ALA A 264 5.53 21.93 1.09
CA ALA A 264 6.27 22.25 -0.14
C ALA A 264 7.36 23.33 0.08
N ARG A 265 7.10 24.36 0.90
CA ARG A 265 8.09 25.40 1.23
C ARG A 265 9.23 24.86 2.09
N ARG A 266 8.91 24.04 3.09
CA ARG A 266 9.88 23.41 3.99
C ARG A 266 10.81 22.48 3.21
N GLU A 267 10.25 21.54 2.46
CA GLU A 267 10.98 20.53 1.69
C GLU A 267 11.91 21.16 0.63
N VAL A 268 11.44 22.16 -0.11
CA VAL A 268 12.30 22.86 -1.09
C VAL A 268 13.48 23.54 -0.40
N PHE A 269 13.26 24.15 0.76
CA PHE A 269 14.32 24.79 1.53
C PHE A 269 15.31 23.78 2.11
N GLU A 270 14.81 22.67 2.68
CA GLU A 270 15.62 21.59 3.24
C GLU A 270 16.48 20.91 2.16
N GLU A 271 15.90 20.57 1.01
CA GLU A 271 16.65 19.86 -0.04
C GLU A 271 17.64 20.77 -0.79
N THR A 272 17.34 22.07 -0.94
CA THR A 272 18.03 22.92 -1.93
C THR A 272 18.55 24.27 -1.40
N GLY A 273 18.17 24.67 -0.18
CA GLY A 273 18.48 25.98 0.40
C GLY A 273 17.72 27.16 -0.21
N ILE A 274 16.80 26.91 -1.16
CA ILE A 274 16.03 27.95 -1.85
C ILE A 274 14.73 28.24 -1.10
N ARG A 275 14.48 29.52 -0.80
CA ARG A 275 13.17 29.98 -0.31
C ARG A 275 12.31 30.41 -1.48
N ILE A 276 11.05 29.99 -1.45
CA ILE A 276 10.13 30.16 -2.56
C ILE A 276 8.89 30.97 -2.20
N GLU A 277 8.29 31.59 -3.22
CA GLU A 277 6.94 32.14 -3.21
C GLU A 277 6.06 31.25 -4.08
N LEU A 278 4.94 30.74 -3.54
CA LEU A 278 4.01 29.93 -4.31
C LEU A 278 3.10 30.83 -5.15
N LEU A 279 2.87 30.43 -6.39
CA LEU A 279 2.03 31.17 -7.35
C LEU A 279 0.54 30.79 -7.30
N SER A 280 0.20 29.79 -6.47
CA SER A 280 -1.15 29.28 -6.31
C SER A 280 -1.34 28.75 -4.90
N ASP A 281 -2.51 29.02 -4.32
CA ASP A 281 -2.93 28.46 -3.03
C ASP A 281 -3.26 26.96 -3.12
N ARG A 282 -3.50 26.46 -4.34
CA ARG A 282 -3.79 25.05 -4.60
C ARG A 282 -2.70 24.43 -5.47
N GLY A 283 -2.11 23.33 -4.99
CA GLY A 283 -1.18 22.52 -5.76
C GLY A 283 -1.90 21.53 -6.68
N PHE A 284 -1.24 21.12 -7.74
CA PHE A 284 -1.67 20.00 -8.58
C PHE A 284 -1.42 18.69 -7.83
N ALA A 285 -2.46 17.89 -7.63
CA ALA A 285 -2.34 16.58 -7.00
C ALA A 285 -2.05 15.51 -8.06
N ALA A 286 -0.83 15.00 -8.08
CA ALA A 286 -0.43 13.86 -8.90
C ALA A 286 -0.48 12.58 -8.07
N GLU A 287 -1.08 11.53 -8.62
CA GLU A 287 -1.05 10.20 -8.01
C GLU A 287 -0.04 9.32 -8.75
N ALA A 288 0.98 8.85 -8.02
CA ALA A 288 1.93 7.86 -8.51
C ALA A 288 1.65 6.51 -7.84
N ALA A 289 1.24 5.54 -8.64
CA ALA A 289 0.98 4.18 -8.18
C ALA A 289 2.24 3.32 -8.34
N LEU A 290 3.09 3.29 -7.32
CA LEU A 290 4.22 2.36 -7.27
C LEU A 290 3.75 0.96 -6.83
N LEU A 291 4.58 -0.05 -7.10
CA LEU A 291 4.29 -1.46 -6.76
C LEU A 291 3.98 -1.70 -5.27
N ARG A 292 4.49 -0.86 -4.36
CA ARG A 292 4.34 -1.01 -2.90
C ARG A 292 3.68 0.19 -2.21
N GLU A 293 3.47 1.30 -2.92
CA GLU A 293 3.01 2.57 -2.34
C GLU A 293 2.09 3.27 -3.34
N SER A 294 1.04 3.92 -2.84
CA SER A 294 0.37 5.00 -3.56
C SER A 294 0.95 6.29 -3.01
N ARG A 295 1.51 7.12 -3.88
CA ARG A 295 1.96 8.45 -3.49
C ARG A 295 1.00 9.46 -4.06
N LYS A 296 0.47 10.32 -3.21
CA LYS A 296 -0.20 11.54 -3.64
C LYS A 296 0.77 12.69 -3.40
N ILE A 297 1.16 13.36 -4.48
CA ILE A 297 2.12 14.45 -4.44
C ILE A 297 1.42 15.73 -4.83
N HIS A 298 1.46 16.72 -3.94
CA HIS A 298 0.98 18.07 -4.20
C HIS A 298 2.12 18.93 -4.76
N TYR A 299 2.05 19.25 -6.04
CA TYR A 299 3.03 20.13 -6.70
C TYR A 299 2.53 21.55 -6.80
N PHE A 300 3.30 22.50 -6.30
CA PHE A 300 2.99 23.93 -6.38
C PHE A 300 3.89 24.64 -7.41
N PRO A 301 3.35 25.56 -8.23
CA PRO A 301 4.18 26.43 -9.04
C PRO A 301 4.80 27.49 -8.14
N ALA A 302 6.09 27.75 -8.29
CA ALA A 302 6.77 28.66 -7.38
C ALA A 302 7.85 29.52 -8.07
N LEU A 303 8.14 30.66 -7.46
CA LEU A 303 9.24 31.56 -7.79
C LEU A 303 10.33 31.49 -6.73
N VAL A 304 11.57 31.76 -7.14
CA VAL A 304 12.64 32.03 -6.19
C VAL A 304 12.38 33.36 -5.48
N ARG A 305 12.32 33.33 -4.14
CA ARG A 305 12.28 34.53 -3.31
C ARG A 305 13.66 34.94 -2.82
N SER A 306 14.43 33.97 -2.33
CA SER A 306 15.81 34.19 -1.82
C SER A 306 16.55 32.86 -1.65
N GLY A 307 17.84 32.95 -1.30
CA GLY A 307 18.69 31.80 -1.03
C GLY A 307 19.68 31.52 -2.16
N ALA A 308 20.70 30.73 -1.84
CA ALA A 308 21.67 30.23 -2.80
C ALA A 308 21.51 28.72 -2.91
N LEU A 309 21.66 28.20 -4.13
CA LEU A 309 21.47 26.78 -4.38
C LEU A 309 22.53 25.97 -3.64
N SER A 310 22.11 25.19 -2.66
CA SER A 310 22.96 24.37 -1.82
C SER A 310 22.26 23.03 -1.57
N PRO A 311 22.54 22.00 -2.38
CA PRO A 311 21.96 20.68 -2.15
C PRO A 311 22.46 20.11 -0.83
N GLN A 312 21.55 19.64 0.02
CA GLN A 312 21.92 19.00 1.29
C GLN A 312 22.33 17.54 1.04
N PRO A 313 23.60 17.13 1.27
CA PRO A 313 24.10 15.80 0.90
C PRO A 313 23.43 14.61 1.61
N GLY A 314 22.60 14.86 2.63
CA GLY A 314 21.74 13.85 3.28
C GLY A 314 20.40 13.64 2.57
N GLU A 315 19.83 14.68 1.97
CA GLU A 315 18.51 14.65 1.35
C GLU A 315 18.59 14.36 -0.15
N VAL A 316 19.46 15.10 -0.86
CA VAL A 316 19.62 15.03 -2.30
C VAL A 316 21.08 14.95 -2.71
N ARG A 317 21.35 14.28 -3.84
CA ARG A 317 22.72 14.12 -4.35
C ARG A 317 23.20 15.32 -5.17
N ALA A 318 22.26 16.04 -5.77
CA ALA A 318 22.54 17.25 -6.53
C ALA A 318 21.26 18.07 -6.69
N ALA A 319 21.42 19.37 -6.91
CA ALA A 319 20.37 20.27 -7.34
C ALA A 319 20.92 21.15 -8.47
N GLU A 320 20.16 21.30 -9.55
CA GLU A 320 20.57 22.03 -10.75
C GLU A 320 19.41 22.82 -11.36
N TRP A 321 19.72 23.99 -11.91
CA TRP A 321 18.80 24.74 -12.75
C TRP A 321 18.85 24.20 -14.18
N GLN A 322 17.71 23.79 -14.71
CA GLN A 322 17.57 23.26 -16.07
C GLN A 322 16.70 24.16 -16.91
N ASP A 323 17.02 24.29 -18.20
CA ASP A 323 16.13 24.97 -19.16
C ASP A 323 14.77 24.28 -19.15
N ALA A 324 13.69 25.06 -18.97
CA ALA A 324 12.32 24.52 -18.90
C ALA A 324 11.95 23.70 -20.14
N GLN A 325 12.58 23.98 -21.30
CA GLN A 325 12.37 23.21 -22.53
C GLN A 325 12.89 21.77 -22.44
N CYS A 326 13.88 21.50 -21.59
CA CYS A 326 14.53 20.19 -21.46
C CYS A 326 14.01 19.35 -20.28
N VAL A 327 13.25 19.94 -19.34
CA VAL A 327 12.83 19.29 -18.09
C VAL A 327 12.10 17.96 -18.34
N LYS A 328 11.17 17.91 -19.29
CA LYS A 328 10.38 16.70 -19.60
C LYS A 328 11.24 15.51 -20.01
N GLU A 329 12.41 15.75 -20.62
CA GLU A 329 13.33 14.70 -21.04
C GLU A 329 14.17 14.17 -19.87
N LEU A 330 14.35 14.99 -18.83
CA LEU A 330 15.11 14.66 -17.63
C LEU A 330 14.28 13.87 -16.62
N LEU A 331 12.99 14.18 -16.50
CA LEU A 331 12.08 13.56 -15.53
C LEU A 331 12.15 12.03 -15.58
N TYR A 332 12.27 11.42 -14.40
CA TYR A 332 12.28 9.97 -14.28
C TYR A 332 10.87 9.39 -14.37
N PHE A 333 9.93 9.96 -13.61
CA PHE A 333 8.53 9.57 -13.56
C PHE A 333 7.74 10.33 -14.61
N ARG A 334 6.83 9.64 -15.31
CA ARG A 334 5.97 10.28 -16.33
C ARG A 334 4.88 11.14 -15.68
N GLU A 335 4.50 10.76 -14.47
CA GLU A 335 3.49 11.39 -13.62
C GLU A 335 3.88 12.81 -13.22
N ASP A 336 5.18 13.15 -13.25
CA ASP A 336 5.70 14.49 -12.98
C ASP A 336 5.55 15.45 -14.18
N VAL A 337 5.20 14.94 -15.37
CA VAL A 337 5.10 15.76 -16.60
C VAL A 337 3.88 16.69 -16.56
N GLU A 338 2.70 16.17 -16.22
CA GLU A 338 1.48 17.01 -16.14
C GLU A 338 1.58 18.11 -15.08
N PRO A 339 2.05 17.84 -13.84
CA PRO A 339 2.32 18.88 -12.85
C PRO A 339 3.29 19.95 -13.35
N PHE A 340 4.35 19.55 -14.08
CA PHE A 340 5.31 20.48 -14.65
C PHE A 340 4.67 21.41 -15.68
N GLU A 341 3.91 20.85 -16.63
CA GLU A 341 3.26 21.63 -17.69
C GLU A 341 2.23 22.60 -17.11
N TRP A 342 1.42 22.13 -16.17
CA TRP A 342 0.50 22.98 -15.43
C TRP A 342 1.22 24.10 -14.68
N ALA A 343 2.29 23.77 -13.94
CA ALA A 343 3.04 24.76 -13.18
C ALA A 343 3.73 25.82 -14.08
N LEU A 344 4.26 25.39 -15.23
CA LEU A 344 4.85 26.28 -16.22
C LEU A 344 3.81 27.23 -16.83
N GLN A 345 2.57 26.76 -17.03
CA GLN A 345 1.46 27.61 -17.47
C GLN A 345 1.13 28.68 -16.43
N GLN A 346 1.04 28.30 -15.14
CA GLN A 346 0.80 29.26 -14.05
C GLN A 346 1.91 30.31 -13.97
N TYR A 347 3.17 29.89 -14.07
CA TYR A 347 4.32 30.79 -14.10
C TYR A 347 4.25 31.80 -15.25
N ARG A 348 4.01 31.33 -16.48
CA ARG A 348 3.91 32.21 -17.66
C ARG A 348 2.74 33.18 -17.56
N ALA A 349 1.60 32.74 -17.03
CA ALA A 349 0.43 33.60 -16.83
C ALA A 349 0.70 34.72 -15.81
N ARG A 350 1.57 34.48 -14.81
CA ARG A 350 2.00 35.52 -13.86
C ARG A 350 2.93 36.55 -14.50
N GLN A 351 3.88 36.10 -15.32
CA GLN A 351 4.83 36.98 -16.02
C GLN A 351 4.14 37.89 -17.04
N GLY A 352 3.08 37.41 -17.72
CA GLY A 352 2.31 38.21 -18.68
C GLY A 352 1.35 39.23 -18.07
N LYS A 353 1.22 39.27 -16.73
CA LYS A 353 0.38 40.24 -15.99
C LYS A 353 1.21 41.32 -15.27
N GLY A 354 2.54 41.26 -15.39
CA GLY A 354 3.49 42.14 -14.69
C GLY A 354 3.89 43.35 -15.50
#